data_AF-A0A2T9Y6N1-F1
#
_entry.id   AF-A0A2T9Y6N1-F1
#
_cell.length_a   1.000
_cell.length_b   1.000
_cell.length_c   1.000
_cell.angle_alpha   90.00
_cell.angle_beta   90.00
_cell.angle_gamma   90.00
#
_symmetry.space_group_name_H-M   'P 1'
#
loop_
_entity.id
_entity.type
_entity.pdbx_description
1 polymer ?
#
loop_
_entity_poly.entity_id
_entity_poly.type
_entity_poly.pdbx_seq_one_letter_code
_entity_poly.pdbx_strand_id
1 'polypeptide(L)'
;MGNRALEIKPSLCTVVTAVKNILANLFQSDSKVDFIMIGGSSKQDELLFNYLNNDTSVAQIDHQISFTVGKKQTEAEFFVPDVKSVMKILESMACTPAAD
;
A
#
# COMPACT_ATOMS: atom_id res chain seq x y z
N MET A 1 11.90 -11.50 11.83
CA MET A 1 12.62 -12.74 11.48
C MET A 1 12.32 -13.03 10.02
N GLY A 2 13.34 -12.97 9.15
CA GLY A 2 13.15 -13.25 7.74
C GLY A 2 12.80 -14.73 7.55
N ASN A 3 11.80 -15.02 6.71
CA ASN A 3 11.51 -16.37 6.27
C ASN A 3 12.81 -17.02 5.79
N ARG A 4 13.10 -18.23 6.27
CA ARG A 4 14.32 -18.99 5.92
C ARG A 4 14.23 -19.54 4.49
N ALA A 5 13.91 -18.67 3.54
CA ALA A 5 13.68 -18.99 2.15
C ALA A 5 14.40 -17.95 1.28
N LEU A 6 15.02 -18.43 0.20
CA LEU A 6 15.52 -17.60 -0.88
C LEU A 6 14.48 -17.63 -2.00
N GLU A 7 13.93 -16.47 -2.34
CA GLU A 7 12.97 -16.32 -3.43
C GLU A 7 13.69 -15.84 -4.68
N ILE A 8 13.50 -16.54 -5.79
CA ILE A 8 14.00 -16.14 -7.12
C ILE A 8 12.79 -15.83 -7.98
N LYS A 9 12.74 -14.61 -8.51
CA LYS A 9 11.66 -14.14 -9.38
C LYS A 9 12.23 -13.27 -10.50
N PRO A 10 11.55 -13.18 -11.66
CA PRO A 10 11.93 -12.22 -12.71
C PRO A 10 11.96 -10.80 -12.13
N SER A 11 13.01 -10.04 -12.44
CA SER A 11 13.21 -8.68 -11.89
C SER A 11 12.06 -7.72 -12.20
N LEU A 12 11.35 -7.94 -13.31
CA LEU A 12 10.23 -7.12 -13.75
C LEU A 12 8.89 -7.47 -13.06
N CYS A 13 8.79 -8.64 -12.44
CA CYS A 13 7.58 -9.12 -11.78
C CYS A 13 7.61 -8.74 -10.29
N THR A 14 7.30 -7.48 -10.00
CA THR A 14 7.24 -6.95 -8.63
C THR A 14 5.82 -6.51 -8.26
N VAL A 15 5.54 -6.42 -6.96
CA VAL A 15 4.27 -5.88 -6.45
C VAL A 15 4.07 -4.45 -6.97
N VAL A 16 5.13 -3.65 -7.04
CA VAL A 16 5.09 -2.29 -7.58
C VAL A 16 4.65 -2.29 -9.05
N THR A 17 5.16 -3.22 -9.87
CA THR A 17 4.74 -3.36 -11.27
C THR A 17 3.24 -3.67 -11.36
N ALA A 18 2.73 -4.55 -10.49
CA ALA A 18 1.31 -4.89 -10.45
C ALA A 18 0.45 -3.67 -10.05
N VAL A 19 0.85 -2.93 -9.03
CA VAL A 19 0.13 -1.72 -8.58
C VAL A 19 0.12 -0.64 -9.67
N LYS A 20 1.26 -0.39 -10.32
CA LYS A 20 1.35 0.55 -11.46
C LYS A 20 0.35 0.19 -12.57
N ASN A 21 0.23 -1.11 -12.89
CA ASN A 21 -0.72 -1.57 -13.90
C ASN A 21 -2.17 -1.41 -13.46
N ILE A 22 -2.50 -1.69 -12.19
CA ILE A 22 -3.85 -1.50 -11.66
C ILE A 22 -4.24 -0.01 -11.73
N LEU A 23 -3.37 0.87 -11.26
CA LEU A 23 -3.62 2.32 -11.27
C LEU A 23 -3.72 2.87 -12.69
N ALA A 24 -2.84 2.45 -13.60
CA ALA A 24 -2.93 2.86 -15.00
C ALA A 24 -4.28 2.48 -15.64
N ASN A 25 -4.82 1.31 -15.33
CA ASN A 25 -6.14 0.90 -15.81
C ASN A 25 -7.27 1.72 -15.18
N LEU A 26 -7.21 1.98 -13.86
CA LEU A 26 -8.22 2.79 -13.16
C LEU A 26 -8.24 4.24 -13.67
N PHE A 27 -7.07 4.83 -13.92
CA PHE A 27 -6.97 6.18 -14.46
C PHE A 27 -7.46 6.31 -15.89
N GLN A 28 -7.47 5.21 -16.66
CA GLN A 28 -8.04 5.17 -18.00
C GLN A 28 -9.58 5.01 -17.99
N SER A 29 -10.16 4.44 -16.93
CA SER A 29 -11.58 4.07 -16.88
C SER A 29 -12.54 5.21 -16.47
N ASP A 30 -12.20 6.48 -16.75
CA ASP A 30 -12.94 7.70 -16.34
C ASP A 30 -13.30 7.78 -14.84
N SER A 31 -12.73 6.90 -14.01
CA SER A 31 -13.00 6.81 -12.59
C SER A 31 -11.94 7.59 -11.84
N LYS A 32 -12.32 8.69 -11.19
CA LYS A 32 -11.41 9.42 -10.31
C LYS A 32 -11.10 8.55 -9.09
N VAL A 33 -9.84 8.15 -8.94
CA VAL A 33 -9.33 7.56 -7.70
C VAL A 33 -8.89 8.71 -6.80
N ASP A 34 -9.61 8.94 -5.71
CA ASP A 34 -9.33 9.99 -4.73
C ASP A 34 -8.60 9.47 -3.48
N PHE A 35 -8.66 8.15 -3.25
CA PHE A 35 -8.06 7.50 -2.09
C PHE A 35 -7.27 6.25 -2.46
N ILE A 36 -6.09 6.09 -1.85
CA ILE A 36 -5.30 4.86 -1.89
C ILE A 36 -4.73 4.55 -0.50
N MET A 37 -4.86 3.29 -0.09
CA MET A 37 -4.27 2.79 1.13
C MET A 37 -3.43 1.54 0.83
N ILE A 38 -2.16 1.57 1.23
CA ILE A 38 -1.21 0.48 1.00
C ILE A 38 -0.59 0.06 2.33
N GLY A 39 -0.74 -1.23 2.65
CA GLY A 39 -0.15 -1.86 3.82
C GLY A 39 0.85 -2.94 3.44
N GLY A 40 2.01 -2.96 4.10
CA GLY A 40 3.05 -3.96 3.85
C GLY A 40 3.80 -4.36 5.11
N SER A 41 4.44 -5.54 5.10
CA SER A 41 5.24 -6.01 6.24
C SER A 41 6.66 -6.42 5.87
N SER A 42 6.97 -6.51 4.58
CA SER A 42 8.21 -7.05 4.04
C SER A 42 9.13 -5.95 3.49
N LYS A 43 10.41 -6.28 3.30
CA LYS A 43 11.36 -5.40 2.62
C LYS A 43 10.95 -5.12 1.16
N GLN A 44 10.21 -6.02 0.52
CA GLN A 44 9.76 -5.84 -0.86
C GLN A 44 8.71 -4.71 -0.96
N ASP A 45 8.00 -4.43 0.14
CA ASP A 45 6.95 -3.40 0.20
C ASP A 45 7.52 -1.98 0.30
N GLU A 46 8.80 -1.83 0.70
CA GLU A 46 9.47 -0.52 0.75
C GLU A 46 9.56 0.15 -0.63
N LEU A 47 9.69 -0.65 -1.70
CA LEU A 47 9.65 -0.14 -3.07
C LEU A 47 8.28 0.45 -3.41
N LEU A 48 7.21 -0.07 -2.80
CA LEU A 48 5.85 0.38 -3.00
C LEU A 48 5.58 1.68 -2.25
N PHE A 49 6.08 1.80 -1.02
CA PHE A 49 6.02 3.05 -0.26
C PHE A 49 6.81 4.16 -0.96
N ASN A 50 8.02 3.85 -1.44
CA ASN A 50 8.82 4.80 -2.22
C ASN A 50 8.13 5.22 -3.53
N TYR A 51 7.43 4.29 -4.20
CA TYR A 51 6.61 4.61 -5.37
C TYR A 51 5.49 5.59 -5.01
N LEU A 52 4.77 5.35 -3.91
CA LEU A 52 3.69 6.22 -3.48
C LEU A 52 4.20 7.64 -3.13
N ASN A 53 5.32 7.73 -2.43
CA ASN A 53 5.84 9.01 -1.94
C ASN A 53 6.48 9.89 -3.04
N ASN A 54 6.99 9.29 -4.13
CA ASN A 54 7.86 10.00 -5.08
C ASN A 54 7.41 9.96 -6.54
N ASP A 55 6.48 9.09 -6.94
CA ASP A 55 6.08 8.94 -8.34
C ASP A 55 4.94 9.91 -8.69
N THR A 56 5.12 10.72 -9.73
CA THR A 56 4.12 11.73 -10.12
C THR A 56 2.82 11.12 -10.66
N SER A 57 2.84 9.84 -11.08
CA SER A 57 1.64 9.15 -11.56
C SER A 57 0.58 8.96 -10.47
N VAL A 58 0.98 8.93 -9.20
CA VAL A 58 0.07 8.82 -8.06
C VAL A 58 -0.29 10.17 -7.45
N ALA A 59 0.40 11.25 -7.84
CA ALA A 59 0.16 12.59 -7.29
C ALA A 59 -1.25 13.14 -7.58
N GLN A 60 -1.98 12.55 -8.52
CA GLN A 60 -3.38 12.87 -8.78
C GLN A 60 -4.38 12.25 -7.78
N ILE A 61 -3.91 11.37 -6.89
CA ILE A 61 -4.72 10.80 -5.81
C ILE A 61 -4.59 11.73 -4.59
N ASP A 62 -5.70 12.35 -4.19
CA ASP A 62 -5.76 13.37 -3.14
C ASP A 62 -5.37 12.81 -1.76
N HIS A 63 -5.73 11.56 -1.48
CA HIS A 63 -5.53 10.92 -0.18
C HIS A 63 -4.72 9.64 -0.31
N GLN A 64 -3.48 9.68 0.17
CA GLN A 64 -2.55 8.56 0.08
C GLN A 64 -2.13 8.15 1.49
N ILE A 65 -2.34 6.87 1.82
CA ILE A 65 -1.95 6.30 3.11
C ILE A 65 -1.03 5.12 2.84
N SER A 66 0.19 5.18 3.38
CA SER A 66 1.09 4.03 3.45
C SER A 66 1.32 3.62 4.90
N PHE A 67 1.30 2.31 5.16
CA PHE A 67 1.62 1.81 6.50
C PHE A 67 2.46 0.53 6.49
N THR A 68 3.39 0.45 7.46
CA THR A 68 4.16 -0.75 7.73
C THR A 68 3.57 -1.53 8.91
N VAL A 69 3.49 -2.85 8.79
CA VAL A 69 3.10 -3.74 9.89
C VAL A 69 4.34 -4.29 10.59
N GLY A 70 4.44 -4.07 11.90
CA GLY A 70 5.58 -4.49 12.72
C GLY A 70 6.74 -3.46 12.73
N LYS A 71 7.39 -3.31 13.88
CA LYS A 71 8.37 -2.23 14.13
C LYS A 71 9.63 -2.45 13.30
N LYS A 72 9.84 -1.62 12.28
CA LYS A 72 11.02 -1.62 11.42
C LYS A 72 11.27 -0.23 10.84
N GLN A 73 12.47 0.02 10.34
CA GLN A 73 12.73 1.18 9.50
C GLN A 73 11.97 1.03 8.19
N THR A 74 11.22 2.05 7.80
CA THR A 74 10.31 2.02 6.65
C THR A 74 10.18 3.41 6.04
N GLU A 75 9.86 3.46 4.75
CA GLU A 75 9.43 4.66 4.04
C GLU A 75 7.91 4.91 4.15
N ALA A 76 7.16 3.99 4.79
CA ALA A 76 5.75 4.19 5.04
C ALA A 76 5.50 5.31 6.07
N GLU A 77 4.45 6.08 5.85
CA GLU A 77 4.05 7.20 6.72
C GLU A 77 3.57 6.72 8.10
N PHE A 78 2.80 5.62 8.12
CA PHE A 78 2.20 5.09 9.33
C PHE A 78 2.76 3.73 9.73
N PHE A 79 2.55 3.41 11.00
CA PHE A 79 2.96 2.15 11.60
C PHE A 79 1.78 1.48 12.31
N VAL A 80 1.61 0.19 12.06
CA VAL A 80 0.63 -0.66 12.76
C VAL A 80 1.37 -1.80 13.47
N PRO A 81 1.13 -2.05 14.76
CA PRO A 81 1.94 -2.98 15.54
C PRO A 81 1.85 -4.43 15.05
N ASP A 82 0.66 -4.87 14.67
CA ASP A 82 0.40 -6.24 14.23
C ASP A 82 -0.82 -6.32 13.30
N VAL A 83 -1.00 -7.49 12.70
CA VAL A 83 -2.12 -7.77 11.77
C VAL A 83 -3.47 -7.67 12.47
N LYS A 84 -3.57 -8.00 13.77
CA LYS A 84 -4.83 -7.89 14.51
C LYS A 84 -5.28 -6.44 14.61
N SER A 85 -4.33 -5.52 14.78
CA SER A 85 -4.59 -4.09 14.82
C SER A 85 -4.99 -3.54 13.45
N VAL A 86 -4.38 -4.04 12.36
CA VAL A 86 -4.84 -3.73 10.99
C VAL A 86 -6.31 -4.11 10.82
N MET A 87 -6.68 -5.34 11.22
CA MET A 87 -8.07 -5.81 11.08
C MET A 87 -9.05 -4.95 11.87
N LYS A 88 -8.73 -4.59 13.13
CA LYS A 88 -9.58 -3.71 13.93
C LYS A 88 -9.80 -2.34 13.28
N ILE A 89 -8.77 -1.77 12.65
CA ILE A 89 -8.87 -0.49 11.93
C ILE A 89 -9.81 -0.66 10.73
N LEU A 90 -9.61 -1.70 9.92
CA LEU A 90 -10.49 -2.01 8.78
C LEU A 90 -11.95 -2.23 9.21
N GLU A 91 -12.18 -2.97 10.29
CA GLU A 91 -13.50 -3.21 10.87
C GLU A 91 -14.16 -1.91 11.33
N SER A 92 -13.40 -1.01 11.96
CA SER A 92 -13.92 0.28 12.41
C SER A 92 -14.34 1.18 11.22
N MET A 93 -13.56 1.17 10.14
CA MET A 93 -13.90 1.92 8.92
C MET A 93 -15.13 1.33 8.23
N ALA A 94 -15.26 0.01 8.19
CA ALA A 94 -16.40 -0.67 7.58
C ALA A 94 -17.71 -0.48 8.38
N CYS A 95 -17.62 -0.34 9.70
CA CYS A 95 -18.79 -0.18 10.59
C CYS A 95 -19.16 1.29 10.85
N THR A 96 -18.43 2.26 10.31
CA THR A 96 -18.82 3.67 10.45
C THR A 96 -20.03 3.91 9.54
N PRO A 97 -21.22 4.30 10.06
CA PRO A 97 -22.33 4.68 9.21
C PRO A 97 -21.88 5.86 8.34
N ALA A 98 -22.25 5.86 7.06
CA ALA A 98 -22.08 7.05 6.22
C ALA A 98 -22.68 8.23 6.99
N ALA A 99 -21.88 9.28 7.21
CA ALA A 99 -22.42 10.52 7.73
C ALA A 99 -23.40 11.06 6.68
N ASP A 100 -24.69 11.07 7.03
CA ASP A 100 -25.77 11.71 6.26
C ASP A 100 -25.53 13.23 6.12
#